data_AF-A0A8T2K970-F1
#
_entry.id   AF-A0A8T2K970-F1
#
_cell.length_a   1.000
_cell.length_b   1.000
_cell.length_c   1.000
_cell.angle_alpha   90.00
_cell.angle_beta   90.00
_cell.angle_gamma   90.00
#
_symmetry.space_group_name_H-M   'P 1'
#
loop_
_entity.id
_entity.type
_entity.pdbx_description
1 polymer ?
#
loop_
_entity_poly.entity_id
_entity_poly.type
_entity_poly.pdbx_seq_one_letter_code
_entity_poly.pdbx_strand_id
1 'polypeptide(L)'
;MVKLKGFFQNAKANKLETRGTRYQYSDFLVKIGTVTVGQSGRGISVEVDYCPCAVPGDCWNLILEFMQSFMGNHAPSVPPVFGAKHDAMYSPADTMVQYMELLNKIRKQQVTVAGIR
;
A
#
# COMPACT_ATOMS: atom_id res chain seq x y z
N MET A 1 -11.40 -22.36 -2.68
CA MET A 1 -10.34 -22.65 -3.66
C MET A 1 -10.17 -24.16 -3.89
N VAL A 2 -11.26 -24.91 -4.12
CA VAL A 2 -11.20 -26.39 -4.21
C VAL A 2 -10.98 -26.86 -5.65
N LYS A 3 -11.58 -26.17 -6.64
CA LYS A 3 -11.45 -26.50 -8.06
C LYS A 3 -10.08 -26.15 -8.68
N LEU A 4 -9.29 -25.29 -8.01
CA LEU A 4 -7.97 -24.83 -8.50
C LEU A 4 -6.79 -25.52 -7.80
N LYS A 5 -7.04 -26.47 -6.89
CA LYS A 5 -6.00 -27.11 -6.07
C LYS A 5 -4.86 -27.77 -6.86
N GLY A 6 -5.13 -28.23 -8.09
CA GLY A 6 -4.13 -28.85 -8.96
C GLY A 6 -3.27 -27.86 -9.77
N PHE A 7 -3.73 -26.63 -9.95
CA PHE A 7 -3.07 -25.62 -10.80
C PHE A 7 -2.51 -24.44 -10.00
N PHE A 8 -3.07 -24.18 -8.82
CA PHE A 8 -2.66 -23.08 -7.96
C PHE A 8 -2.29 -23.62 -6.59
N GLN A 9 -0.98 -23.72 -6.35
CA GLN A 9 -0.47 -23.92 -5.01
C GLN A 9 -0.36 -22.56 -4.32
N ASN A 10 -1.16 -22.37 -3.27
CA ASN A 10 -1.02 -21.20 -2.44
C ASN A 10 0.34 -21.28 -1.74
N ALA A 11 1.19 -20.26 -1.91
CA ALA A 11 2.50 -20.22 -1.29
C ALA A 11 2.32 -20.26 0.24
N LYS A 12 2.56 -21.42 0.86
CA LYS A 12 2.33 -21.65 2.30
C LYS A 12 3.25 -20.82 3.20
N ALA A 13 4.30 -20.20 2.66
CA ALA A 13 5.24 -19.40 3.42
C ALA A 13 4.83 -17.91 3.42
N ASN A 14 4.62 -17.36 4.62
CA ASN A 14 4.55 -15.93 4.91
C ASN A 14 3.39 -15.17 4.24
N LYS A 15 2.14 -15.56 4.58
CA LYS A 15 0.97 -14.71 4.35
C LYS A 15 1.25 -13.34 4.97
N LEU A 16 1.27 -12.32 4.11
CA LEU A 16 1.26 -10.93 4.52
C LEU A 16 -0.16 -10.43 4.56
N GLU A 17 -0.47 -9.70 5.61
CA GLU A 17 -1.73 -8.99 5.74
C GLU A 17 -1.48 -7.61 6.36
N THR A 18 -2.30 -6.65 5.98
CA THR A 18 -2.40 -5.39 6.72
C THR A 18 -3.75 -5.37 7.44
N ARG A 19 -3.76 -4.91 8.69
CA ARG A 19 -4.99 -4.71 9.47
C ARG A 19 -4.93 -3.40 10.19
N GLY A 20 -6.01 -2.63 10.14
CA GLY A 20 -6.04 -1.35 10.80
C GLY A 20 -7.36 -0.61 10.70
N THR A 21 -7.32 0.65 11.12
CA THR A 21 -8.50 1.50 11.27
C THR A 21 -8.58 2.50 10.12
N ARG A 22 -9.81 2.75 9.65
CA ARG A 22 -10.13 3.80 8.68
C ARG A 22 -10.62 5.04 9.42
N TYR A 23 -10.03 6.17 9.08
CA TYR A 23 -10.39 7.51 9.54
C TYR A 23 -10.87 8.33 8.36
N GLN A 24 -11.73 9.30 8.65
CA GLN A 24 -12.17 10.29 7.67
C GLN A 24 -11.88 11.68 8.24
N TYR A 25 -11.24 12.52 7.43
CA TYR A 25 -10.94 13.90 7.77
C TYR A 25 -11.28 14.78 6.57
N SER A 26 -12.37 15.54 6.68
CA SER A 26 -12.94 16.29 5.55
C SER A 26 -13.12 15.38 4.33
N ASP A 27 -12.44 15.71 3.23
CA ASP A 27 -12.49 15.02 1.94
C ASP A 27 -11.48 13.87 1.81
N PHE A 28 -10.70 13.62 2.86
CA PHE A 28 -9.69 12.58 2.90
C PHE A 28 -10.15 11.36 3.70
N LEU A 29 -9.85 10.19 3.17
CA LEU A 29 -9.92 8.92 3.88
C LEU A 29 -8.51 8.42 4.16
N VAL A 30 -8.23 8.12 5.41
CA VAL A 30 -6.91 7.63 5.84
C VAL A 30 -7.08 6.27 6.49
N LYS A 31 -6.41 5.24 5.99
CA LYS A 31 -6.35 3.94 6.65
C LYS A 31 -4.94 3.71 7.17
N ILE A 32 -4.84 3.44 8.47
CA ILE A 32 -3.57 3.16 9.13
C ILE A 32 -3.64 1.74 9.65
N GLY A 33 -2.71 0.89 9.23
CA GLY A 33 -2.71 -0.52 9.60
C GLY A 33 -1.33 -1.09 9.85
N THR A 34 -1.27 -2.12 10.69
CA THR A 34 -0.05 -2.87 10.94
C THR A 34 0.08 -3.96 9.89
N VAL A 35 1.23 -3.99 9.21
CA VAL A 35 1.58 -5.08 8.30
C VAL A 35 2.17 -6.23 9.10
N THR A 36 1.58 -7.42 8.98
CA THR A 36 2.04 -8.63 9.65
C THR A 36 2.46 -9.71 8.66
N VAL A 37 3.45 -10.52 9.05
CA VAL A 37 3.83 -11.77 8.38
C VAL A 37 3.59 -12.89 9.38
N GLY A 38 2.57 -13.71 9.15
CA GLY A 38 2.12 -14.65 10.17
C GLY A 38 1.68 -13.91 11.43
N GLN A 39 2.33 -14.19 12.57
CA GLN A 39 2.04 -13.53 13.85
C GLN A 39 2.98 -12.34 14.16
N SER A 40 3.97 -12.07 13.30
CA SER A 40 4.95 -10.99 13.54
C SER A 40 4.55 -9.71 12.84
N GLY A 41 4.48 -8.60 13.59
CA GLY A 41 4.42 -7.25 13.02
C GLY A 41 5.71 -6.91 12.28
N ARG A 42 5.60 -6.22 11.14
CA ARG A 42 6.72 -5.84 10.27
C ARG A 42 6.79 -4.34 9.98
N GLY A 43 5.70 -3.62 10.16
CA GLY A 43 5.66 -2.18 9.94
C GLY A 43 4.25 -1.63 9.93
N ILE A 44 4.13 -0.38 9.53
CA ILE A 44 2.86 0.35 9.40
C ILE A 44 2.63 0.65 7.93
N SER A 45 1.42 0.39 7.43
CA SER A 45 0.93 0.86 6.14
C SER A 45 0.00 2.03 6.34
N VAL A 46 0.17 3.07 5.54
CA VAL A 46 -0.73 4.22 5.45
C VAL A 46 -1.31 4.26 4.05
N GLU A 47 -2.63 4.26 3.94
CA GLU A 47 -3.38 4.48 2.71
C GLU A 47 -4.11 5.82 2.84
N VAL A 48 -3.96 6.70 1.86
CA VAL A 48 -4.65 7.99 1.80
C VAL A 48 -5.41 8.05 0.48
N ASP A 49 -6.68 8.40 0.56
CA ASP A 49 -7.58 8.57 -0.58
C ASP A 49 -8.26 9.94 -0.50
N TYR A 50 -8.31 10.66 -1.63
CA TYR A 50 -8.94 11.97 -1.75
C TYR A 50 -10.21 11.82 -2.59
N CYS A 51 -11.36 11.84 -1.92
CA CYS A 51 -12.63 11.49 -2.54
C CYS A 51 -13.10 12.40 -3.69
N PRO A 52 -12.82 13.73 -3.72
CA PRO A 52 -13.33 14.62 -4.75
C PRO A 52 -12.71 14.46 -6.15
N CYS A 53 -11.54 13.83 -6.28
CA CYS A 53 -10.85 13.73 -7.57
C CYS A 53 -10.26 12.33 -7.78
N ALA A 54 -10.67 11.69 -8.88
CA ALA A 54 -10.18 10.38 -9.30
C ALA A 54 -9.07 10.44 -10.35
N VAL A 55 -8.53 11.62 -10.69
CA VAL A 55 -7.41 11.76 -11.63
C VAL A 55 -6.15 12.02 -10.81
N PRO A 56 -5.23 11.05 -10.66
CA PRO A 56 -4.07 11.19 -9.78
C PRO A 56 -3.26 12.45 -10.05
N GLY A 57 -3.11 12.83 -11.32
CA GLY A 57 -2.34 14.00 -11.70
C GLY A 57 -2.88 15.33 -11.18
N ASP A 58 -4.19 15.45 -11.10
CA ASP A 58 -4.85 16.70 -10.67
C ASP A 58 -4.81 16.86 -9.15
N CYS A 59 -4.76 15.76 -8.39
CA CYS A 59 -4.87 15.78 -6.93
C CYS A 59 -3.61 15.34 -6.17
N TRP A 60 -2.58 14.80 -6.84
CA TRP A 60 -1.39 14.25 -6.18
C TRP A 60 -0.72 15.23 -5.22
N ASN A 61 -0.54 16.49 -5.64
CA ASN A 61 0.12 17.50 -4.80
C ASN A 61 -0.67 17.79 -3.51
N LEU A 62 -2.01 17.78 -3.56
CA LEU A 62 -2.87 17.94 -2.39
C LEU A 62 -2.74 16.75 -1.44
N ILE A 63 -2.73 15.52 -1.99
CA ILE A 63 -2.52 14.30 -1.20
C ILE A 63 -1.13 14.32 -0.55
N LEU A 64 -0.10 14.75 -1.29
CA LEU A 64 1.26 14.83 -0.80
C LEU A 64 1.41 15.83 0.34
N GLU A 65 0.87 17.04 0.21
CA GLU A 65 0.87 18.05 1.27
C GLU A 65 0.15 17.53 2.52
N PHE A 66 -1.01 16.91 2.33
CA PHE A 66 -1.75 16.29 3.43
C PHE A 66 -0.93 15.19 4.13
N MET A 67 -0.28 14.30 3.38
CA MET A 67 0.61 13.28 3.95
C MET A 67 1.81 13.87 4.70
N GLN A 68 2.41 14.93 4.16
CA GLN A 68 3.55 15.61 4.79
C GLN A 68 3.18 16.21 6.15
N SER A 69 1.93 16.65 6.36
CA SER A 69 1.48 17.21 7.63
C SER A 69 1.63 16.26 8.83
N PHE A 70 1.55 14.94 8.62
CA PHE A 70 1.66 13.94 9.69
C PHE A 70 2.79 12.91 9.50
N MET A 71 3.33 12.77 8.28
CA MET A 71 4.48 11.89 7.97
C MET A 71 5.81 12.64 7.87
N GLY A 72 5.78 13.97 7.79
CA GLY A 72 6.96 14.80 7.55
C GLY A 72 7.74 14.33 6.31
N ASN A 73 9.04 14.11 6.47
CA ASN A 73 9.94 13.70 5.39
C ASN A 73 9.78 12.23 4.94
N HIS A 74 8.87 11.47 5.57
CA HIS A 74 8.58 10.09 5.17
C HIS A 74 7.43 9.96 4.16
N ALA A 75 6.85 11.08 3.71
CA ALA A 75 5.84 11.06 2.66
C ALA A 75 6.42 10.44 1.36
N PRO A 76 5.66 9.57 0.67
CA PRO A 76 6.14 8.86 -0.51
C PRO A 76 6.29 9.79 -1.73
N SER A 77 7.13 9.38 -2.68
CA SER A 77 7.09 9.92 -4.04
C SER A 77 5.88 9.41 -4.82
N VAL A 78 5.61 9.98 -5.99
CA VAL A 78 4.55 9.52 -6.91
C VAL A 78 4.64 8.00 -7.11
N PRO A 79 3.55 7.24 -6.87
CA PRO A 79 3.52 5.81 -7.09
C PRO A 79 3.86 5.43 -8.55
N PRO A 80 4.68 4.40 -8.78
CA PRO A 80 5.06 3.96 -10.13
C PRO A 80 3.87 3.65 -11.04
N VAL A 81 2.77 3.13 -10.48
CA VAL A 81 1.53 2.83 -11.21
C VAL A 81 0.93 4.05 -11.92
N PHE A 82 1.22 5.25 -11.43
CA PHE A 82 0.74 6.51 -12.03
C PHE A 82 1.74 7.14 -13.01
N GLY A 83 2.95 6.60 -13.15
CA GLY A 83 4.00 7.20 -14.00
C GLY A 83 3.62 7.32 -15.47
N ALA A 84 2.96 6.31 -16.06
CA ALA A 84 2.50 6.33 -17.45
C ALA A 84 1.01 6.68 -17.60
N LYS A 85 0.32 6.93 -16.47
CA LYS A 85 -1.15 7.05 -16.37
C LYS A 85 -1.57 8.29 -15.60
N HIS A 86 -0.74 9.32 -15.60
CA HIS A 86 -0.92 10.50 -14.77
C HIS A 86 -2.30 11.18 -14.97
N ASP A 87 -2.76 11.22 -16.23
CA ASP A 87 -4.02 11.84 -16.62
C ASP A 87 -5.17 10.81 -16.76
N ALA A 88 -4.91 9.54 -16.42
CA ALA A 88 -5.92 8.49 -16.48
C ALA A 88 -6.72 8.44 -15.18
N MET A 89 -7.97 7.98 -15.29
CA MET A 89 -8.83 7.80 -14.11
C MET A 89 -8.31 6.66 -13.24
N TYR A 90 -8.13 6.94 -11.96
CA TYR A 90 -7.80 5.98 -10.91
C TYR A 90 -8.88 4.90 -10.80
N SER A 91 -8.42 3.68 -10.55
CA SER A 91 -9.27 2.52 -10.32
C SER A 91 -8.81 1.72 -9.08
N PRO A 92 -9.70 0.93 -8.47
CA PRO A 92 -9.30 0.03 -7.37
C PRO A 92 -8.17 -0.94 -7.73
N ALA A 93 -7.98 -1.24 -9.02
CA ALA A 93 -6.87 -2.07 -9.48
C ALA A 93 -5.51 -1.40 -9.24
N ASP A 94 -5.43 -0.07 -9.36
CA ASP A 94 -4.20 0.68 -9.11
C ASP A 94 -3.79 0.58 -7.64
N THR A 95 -4.76 0.60 -6.71
CA THR A 95 -4.50 0.34 -5.29
C THR A 95 -4.00 -1.08 -5.03
N MET A 96 -4.51 -2.08 -5.76
CA MET A 96 -3.98 -3.45 -5.65
C MET A 96 -2.51 -3.53 -6.10
N VAL A 97 -2.12 -2.79 -7.14
CA VAL A 97 -0.72 -2.69 -7.58
C VAL A 97 0.14 -2.04 -6.49
N GLN A 98 -0.30 -0.93 -5.90
CA GLN A 98 0.42 -0.27 -4.79
C GLN A 98 0.60 -1.21 -3.58
N TYR A 99 -0.44 -1.96 -3.20
CA TYR A 99 -0.34 -2.96 -2.15
C TYR A 99 0.68 -4.06 -2.49
N MET A 100 0.65 -4.59 -3.72
CA MET A 100 1.61 -5.59 -4.15
C MET A 100 3.05 -5.08 -4.08
N GLU A 101 3.30 -3.83 -4.50
CA GLU A 101 4.61 -3.21 -4.41
C GLU A 101 5.09 -3.03 -2.96
N LEU A 102 4.23 -2.50 -2.08
CA LEU A 102 4.52 -2.32 -0.66
C LEU A 102 4.87 -3.66 0.00
N LEU A 103 4.03 -4.68 -0.18
CA LEU A 103 4.24 -5.99 0.45
C LEU A 103 5.47 -6.70 -0.12
N ASN A 104 5.78 -6.53 -1.42
CA ASN A 104 7.00 -7.08 -2.01
C ASN A 104 8.26 -6.39 -1.47
N LYS A 105 8.23 -5.07 -1.22
CA LYS A 105 9.35 -4.37 -0.54
C LYS A 105 9.60 -4.92 0.86
N ILE A 106 8.54 -5.14 1.64
CA ILE A 106 8.64 -5.70 3.00
C ILE A 106 9.20 -7.14 2.97
N ARG A 107 8.76 -7.98 2.01
CA ARG A 107 9.33 -9.33 1.82
C ARG A 107 10.82 -9.30 1.54
N LYS A 108 11.30 -8.38 0.69
CA LYS A 108 12.73 -8.26 0.36
C LYS A 108 13.56 -7.80 1.56
N GLN A 109 13.04 -6.88 2.38
CA GLN A 109 13.68 -6.45 3.62
C GLN A 109 13.84 -7.58 4.64
N GLN A 110 12.93 -8.57 4.66
CA GLN A 110 13.03 -9.74 5.53
C GLN A 110 14.32 -10.56 5.29
N VAL A 111 14.78 -10.64 4.03
CA VAL A 111 15.97 -11.44 3.66
C VAL A 111 17.25 -10.79 4.19
N THR A 112 17.31 -9.46 4.21
CA THR A 112 18.52 -8.71 4.59
C THR A 112 18.79 -8.75 6.09
N VAL A 113 17.74 -8.75 6.92
CA VAL A 113 17.90 -8.80 8.39
C VAL A 113 18.25 -10.21 8.89
N ALA A 114 17.85 -11.26 8.15
CA ALA A 114 18.19 -12.64 8.50
C ALA A 114 19.66 -13.01 8.26
N GLY A 115 20.41 -12.20 7.50
CA GLY A 115 21.83 -12.43 7.18
C GLY A 115 22.84 -11.70 8.08
N ILE A 116 22.38 -10.99 9.12
CA ILE A 116 23.24 -10.26 10.09
C ILE A 116 23.14 -10.93 11.49
N ARG A 117 22.99 -12.25 11.53
CA ARG A 117 23.06 -13.02 12.78
C ARG A 117 24.14 -14.08 12.70
#